data_AF-A0A7W9P8Q6-F1
#
_entry.id   AF-A0A7W9P8Q6-F1
#
_cell.length_a   1.000
_cell.length_b   1.000
_cell.length_c   1.000
_cell.angle_alpha   90.00
_cell.angle_beta   90.00
_cell.angle_gamma   90.00
#
_symmetry.space_group_name_H-M   'P 1'
#
loop_
_entity.id
_entity.type
_entity.pdbx_description
1 polymer ?
#
loop_
_entity_poly.entity_id
_entity_poly.type
_entity_poly.pdbx_seq_one_letter_code
_entity_poly.pdbx_strand_id
1 'polypeptide(L)'
;MSALRKVSMTIEGRVEHAAGTPTVTFRDAVGELLAVAADMVKSGGRPADPFGSGRGRKRYRITYADESTVVVDSGDAASTSVRRGDGTAVGTILRAESATAVASTGGTLFHFVRDPCTPPTPELLRLLVLDRSGSEIGCLDVVRAVVDSLSPNGITIHSTRLSVPLSADRTERDILLAACVDITLGSRPYCAELP
;
A
#
# COMPACT_ATOMS: atom_id res chain seq x y z
N MET A 1 32.77 -15.15 13.45
CA MET A 1 31.34 -14.77 13.41
C MET A 1 31.22 -13.55 12.52
N SER A 2 30.73 -13.74 11.28
CA SER A 2 30.61 -12.64 10.32
C SER A 2 29.40 -11.80 10.72
N ALA A 3 29.60 -10.53 11.04
CA ALA A 3 28.51 -9.59 11.22
C ALA A 3 27.82 -9.43 9.86
N LEU A 4 26.71 -10.16 9.66
CA LEU A 4 25.81 -9.95 8.54
C LEU A 4 25.44 -8.46 8.55
N ARG A 5 25.93 -7.73 7.55
CA ARG A 5 25.56 -6.34 7.31
C ARG A 5 24.04 -6.36 7.18
N LYS A 6 23.34 -5.87 8.20
CA LYS A 6 21.88 -5.81 8.22
C LYS A 6 21.49 -4.80 7.14
N VAL A 7 21.24 -5.29 5.93
CA VAL A 7 20.85 -4.44 4.79
C VAL A 7 19.43 -3.98 5.07
N SER A 8 19.32 -2.79 5.63
CA SER A 8 18.03 -2.12 5.80
C SER A 8 17.50 -1.68 4.44
N MET A 9 16.25 -1.99 4.18
CA MET A 9 15.52 -1.58 3.00
C MET A 9 14.58 -0.45 3.38
N THR A 10 14.81 0.73 2.82
CA THR A 10 13.88 1.86 2.89
C THR A 10 13.31 2.11 1.51
N ILE A 11 11.99 2.17 1.42
CA ILE A 11 11.25 2.58 0.22
C ILE A 11 10.51 3.87 0.54
N GLU A 12 10.67 4.87 -0.31
CA GLU A 12 9.92 6.12 -0.27
C GLU A 12 8.94 6.17 -1.45
N GLY A 13 7.65 6.22 -1.16
CA GLY A 13 6.58 6.39 -2.13
C GLY A 13 6.11 7.84 -2.15
N ARG A 14 6.29 8.55 -3.27
CA ARG A 14 5.77 9.92 -3.45
C ARG A 14 4.52 9.88 -4.32
N VAL A 15 3.44 10.51 -3.85
CA VAL A 15 2.18 10.60 -4.60
C VAL A 15 2.16 11.89 -5.41
N GLU A 16 1.93 11.76 -6.71
CA GLU A 16 1.76 12.89 -7.61
C GLU A 16 0.30 12.96 -8.07
N HIS A 17 -0.35 14.07 -7.69
CA HIS A 17 -1.70 14.42 -8.10
C HIS A 17 -1.62 15.41 -9.28
N ALA A 18 -1.25 14.91 -10.47
CA ALA A 18 -1.41 15.69 -11.70
C ALA A 18 -2.90 15.75 -12.10
N ALA A 19 -3.28 16.64 -13.02
CA ALA A 19 -4.66 16.79 -13.53
C ALA A 19 -5.25 15.53 -14.22
N GLY A 20 -4.49 14.42 -14.25
CA GLY A 20 -4.91 13.10 -14.71
C GLY A 20 -5.03 12.10 -13.57
N THR A 21 -4.65 10.85 -13.86
CA THR A 21 -4.68 9.75 -12.90
C THR A 21 -3.59 9.92 -11.84
N PRO A 22 -3.89 9.82 -10.53
CA PRO A 22 -2.87 9.90 -9.50
C PRO A 22 -1.87 8.76 -9.64
N THR A 23 -0.58 9.08 -9.48
CA THR A 23 0.51 8.12 -9.56
C THR A 23 1.32 8.10 -8.27
N VAL A 24 1.94 6.97 -7.97
CA VAL A 24 2.90 6.85 -6.86
C VAL A 24 4.23 6.40 -7.43
N THR A 25 5.28 7.19 -7.21
CA THR A 25 6.65 6.82 -7.57
C THR A 25 7.36 6.30 -6.34
N PHE A 26 7.85 5.07 -6.40
CA PHE A 26 8.64 4.43 -5.35
C PHE A 26 10.13 4.53 -5.66
N ARG A 27 10.90 5.02 -4.70
CA ARG A 27 12.36 5.10 -4.74
C ARG A 27 12.96 4.36 -3.56
N ASP A 28 14.17 3.87 -3.71
CA ASP A 28 14.93 3.27 -2.61
C ASP A 28 15.60 4.34 -1.72
N ALA A 29 16.37 3.89 -0.73
CA ALA A 29 17.07 4.75 0.22
C ALA A 29 18.11 5.71 -0.42
N VAL A 30 18.64 5.38 -1.60
CA VAL A 30 19.59 6.23 -2.33
C VAL A 30 18.91 7.09 -3.39
N GLY A 31 17.58 6.97 -3.53
CA GLY A 31 16.76 7.75 -4.45
C GLY A 31 16.60 7.11 -5.83
N GLU A 32 17.09 5.89 -6.03
CA GLU A 32 16.94 5.17 -7.30
C GLU A 32 15.49 4.72 -7.51
N LEU A 33 15.04 4.73 -8.77
CA LEU A 33 13.67 4.33 -9.10
C LEU A 33 13.49 2.83 -8.86
N LEU A 34 12.51 2.48 -8.03
CA LEU A 34 12.14 1.09 -7.76
C LEU A 34 10.92 0.67 -8.56
N ALA A 35 9.86 1.47 -8.51
CA ALA A 35 8.59 1.18 -9.18
C ALA A 35 7.71 2.41 -9.34
N VAL A 36 6.75 2.35 -10.25
CA VAL A 36 5.69 3.36 -10.44
C VAL A 36 4.34 2.68 -10.39
N ALA A 37 3.42 3.20 -9.58
CA ALA A 37 2.04 2.76 -9.50
C ALA A 37 1.08 3.78 -10.11
N ALA A 38 0.10 3.30 -10.88
CA ALA A 38 -0.95 4.14 -11.46
C ALA A 38 -2.29 3.39 -11.51
N ASP A 39 -3.41 4.12 -11.53
CA ASP A 39 -4.73 3.53 -11.79
C ASP A 39 -4.77 2.93 -13.19
N MET A 40 -5.32 1.72 -13.28
CA MET A 40 -5.63 1.11 -14.56
C MET A 40 -6.93 1.71 -15.04
N VAL A 41 -6.84 2.76 -15.88
CA VAL A 41 -7.99 3.30 -16.61
C VAL A 41 -8.71 2.15 -17.29
N LYS A 42 -10.01 2.00 -17.03
CA LYS A 42 -10.85 0.97 -17.67
C LYS A 42 -10.87 1.20 -19.19
N SER A 43 -9.97 0.55 -19.90
CA SER A 43 -9.99 0.51 -21.36
C SER A 43 -11.13 -0.40 -21.80
N GLY A 44 -12.30 0.18 -22.11
CA GLY A 44 -13.36 -0.48 -22.88
C GLY A 44 -14.53 -1.11 -22.10
N GLY A 45 -15.66 -0.40 -22.09
CA GLY A 45 -17.02 -0.90 -22.40
C GLY A 45 -17.57 -2.15 -21.70
N ARG A 46 -18.36 -1.95 -20.64
CA ARG A 46 -19.66 -2.61 -20.47
C ARG A 46 -20.60 -1.61 -19.77
N PRO A 47 -21.83 -1.37 -20.28
CA PRO A 47 -22.75 -0.46 -19.62
C PRO A 47 -23.04 -0.98 -18.22
N ALA A 48 -23.13 -0.06 -17.26
CA ALA A 48 -23.38 -0.37 -15.86
C ALA A 48 -24.62 -1.26 -15.73
N ASP A 49 -24.51 -2.33 -14.94
CA ASP A 49 -25.68 -3.07 -14.48
C ASP A 49 -26.65 -2.05 -13.83
N PRO A 50 -27.94 -2.03 -14.22
CA PRO A 50 -28.93 -1.11 -13.67
C PRO A 50 -29.25 -1.36 -12.18
N PHE A 51 -28.64 -2.38 -11.57
CA PHE A 51 -28.80 -2.80 -10.17
C PHE A 51 -27.66 -2.38 -9.23
N GLY A 52 -26.98 -1.25 -9.50
CA GLY A 52 -26.35 -0.44 -8.44
C GLY A 52 -25.13 -1.02 -7.68
N SER A 53 -24.58 -2.18 -8.02
CA SER A 53 -23.48 -2.84 -7.29
C SER A 53 -22.06 -2.47 -7.76
N GLY A 54 -21.93 -1.59 -8.76
CA GLY A 54 -20.66 -1.31 -9.44
C GLY A 54 -19.79 -0.18 -8.86
N ARG A 55 -20.11 0.39 -7.70
CA ARG A 55 -19.27 1.41 -7.06
C ARG A 55 -18.18 0.75 -6.21
N GLY A 56 -16.90 0.91 -6.59
CA GLY A 56 -15.83 0.98 -5.58
C GLY A 56 -14.59 0.11 -5.77
N ARG A 57 -14.52 -0.81 -6.74
CA ARG A 57 -13.26 -1.53 -7.02
C ARG A 57 -12.34 -0.67 -7.88
N LYS A 58 -11.19 -0.28 -7.33
CA LYS A 58 -10.12 0.42 -8.04
C LYS A 58 -8.98 -0.57 -8.26
N ARG A 59 -8.41 -0.54 -9.47
CA ARG A 59 -7.33 -1.46 -9.83
C ARG A 59 -6.10 -0.67 -10.21
N TYR A 60 -5.01 -0.92 -9.52
CA TYR A 60 -3.74 -0.24 -9.77
C TYR A 60 -2.74 -1.21 -10.37
N ARG A 61 -1.87 -0.69 -11.24
CA ARG A 61 -0.70 -1.40 -11.73
C ARG A 61 0.54 -0.75 -11.16
N ILE A 62 1.36 -1.57 -10.50
CA ILE A 62 2.73 -1.26 -10.10
C ILE A 62 3.64 -1.81 -11.20
N THR A 63 4.50 -0.98 -11.75
CA THR A 63 5.49 -1.33 -12.76
C THR A 63 6.87 -1.09 -12.17
N TYR A 64 7.66 -2.14 -12.03
CA TYR A 64 9.02 -2.07 -11.50
C TYR A 64 10.00 -1.58 -12.57
N ALA A 65 11.21 -1.19 -12.15
CA ALA A 65 12.29 -0.79 -13.05
C ALA A 65 12.72 -1.90 -14.05
N ASP A 66 12.51 -3.17 -13.69
CA ASP A 66 12.74 -4.34 -14.56
C ASP A 66 11.54 -4.69 -15.47
N GLU A 67 10.58 -3.76 -15.60
CA GLU A 67 9.32 -3.90 -16.34
C GLU A 67 8.36 -4.99 -15.83
N SER A 68 8.74 -5.73 -14.78
CA SER A 68 7.82 -6.64 -14.12
C SER A 68 6.66 -5.84 -13.51
N THR A 69 5.48 -6.46 -13.45
CA THR A 69 4.28 -5.77 -12.97
C THR A 69 3.58 -6.52 -11.85
N VAL A 70 2.95 -5.75 -10.97
CA VAL A 70 2.02 -6.22 -9.95
C VAL A 70 0.71 -5.45 -10.10
N VAL A 71 -0.39 -6.16 -10.02
CA VAL A 71 -1.75 -5.63 -10.06
C VAL A 71 -2.33 -5.68 -8.66
N VAL A 72 -2.82 -4.54 -8.20
CA VAL A 72 -3.48 -4.36 -6.91
C VAL A 72 -4.95 -4.10 -7.18
N ASP A 73 -5.81 -5.06 -6.88
CA ASP A 73 -7.26 -4.89 -6.95
C ASP A 73 -7.77 -4.51 -5.57
N SER A 74 -7.94 -3.20 -5.36
CA SER A 74 -8.51 -2.65 -4.13
C SER A 74 -10.02 -2.84 -4.20
N GLY A 75 -10.47 -3.89 -3.51
CA GLY A 75 -11.81 -4.47 -3.61
C GLY A 75 -12.87 -3.69 -2.82
N ASP A 76 -13.80 -4.40 -2.19
CA ASP A 76 -14.68 -3.84 -1.16
C ASP A 76 -13.89 -3.42 0.10
N ALA A 77 -14.53 -2.76 1.07
CA ALA A 77 -13.86 -2.21 2.25
C ALA A 77 -12.98 -3.25 2.99
N ALA A 78 -13.28 -4.55 2.88
CA ALA A 78 -12.66 -5.62 3.66
C ALA A 78 -11.36 -6.19 3.10
N SER A 79 -11.11 -6.12 1.78
CA SER A 79 -9.90 -6.77 1.22
C SER A 79 -9.29 -6.08 0.00
N THR A 80 -7.98 -6.30 -0.21
CA THR A 80 -7.24 -5.94 -1.43
C THR A 80 -6.46 -7.16 -1.90
N SER A 81 -6.69 -7.56 -3.16
CA SER A 81 -5.98 -8.70 -3.75
C SER A 81 -4.78 -8.26 -4.57
N VAL A 82 -3.70 -9.03 -4.50
CA VAL A 82 -2.41 -8.72 -5.14
C VAL A 82 -2.01 -9.86 -6.06
N ARG A 83 -1.73 -9.53 -7.32
CA ARG A 83 -1.33 -10.49 -8.36
C ARG A 83 -0.14 -9.95 -9.15
N ARG A 84 0.66 -10.82 -9.73
CA ARG A 84 1.68 -10.43 -10.71
C ARG A 84 1.04 -10.20 -12.08
N GLY A 85 1.78 -9.58 -13.00
CA GLY A 85 1.32 -9.27 -14.36
C GLY A 85 0.91 -10.48 -15.19
N ASP A 86 1.48 -11.64 -14.90
CA ASP A 86 1.14 -12.94 -15.47
C ASP A 86 -0.16 -13.55 -14.90
N GLY A 87 -0.78 -12.89 -13.92
CA GLY A 87 -1.98 -13.36 -13.22
C GLY A 87 -1.69 -14.21 -11.98
N THR A 88 -0.43 -14.55 -11.69
CA THR A 88 -0.04 -15.34 -10.52
C THR A 88 -0.46 -14.64 -9.23
N ALA A 89 -1.19 -15.35 -8.36
CA ALA A 89 -1.62 -14.82 -7.08
C ALA A 89 -0.44 -14.65 -6.12
N VAL A 90 -0.27 -13.44 -5.58
CA VAL A 90 0.76 -13.14 -4.57
C VAL A 90 0.17 -13.26 -3.17
N GLY A 91 -0.99 -12.63 -2.95
CA GLY A 91 -1.65 -12.63 -1.65
C GLY A 91 -2.81 -11.66 -1.57
N THR A 92 -3.31 -11.47 -0.36
CA THR A 92 -4.43 -10.60 -0.04
C THR A 92 -4.13 -9.81 1.23
N ILE A 93 -4.45 -8.53 1.23
CA ILE A 93 -4.45 -7.68 2.42
C ILE A 93 -5.89 -7.63 2.94
N LEU A 94 -6.10 -8.18 4.12
CA LEU A 94 -7.37 -8.19 4.83
C LEU A 94 -7.40 -6.99 5.79
N ARG A 95 -8.49 -6.23 5.79
CA ARG A 95 -8.65 -5.05 6.66
C ARG A 95 -9.78 -5.28 7.65
N ALA A 96 -9.48 -5.10 8.92
CA ALA A 96 -10.42 -5.09 10.04
C ALA A 96 -10.03 -3.95 11.01
N GLU A 97 -9.83 -4.23 12.29
CA GLU A 97 -9.27 -3.27 13.25
C GLU A 97 -7.80 -2.94 12.97
N SER A 98 -7.07 -3.94 12.49
CA SER A 98 -5.74 -3.86 11.88
C SER A 98 -5.79 -4.43 10.47
N ALA A 99 -4.73 -4.26 9.69
CA ALA A 99 -4.61 -4.92 8.40
C ALA A 99 -3.63 -6.09 8.48
N THR A 100 -3.94 -7.19 7.80
CA THR A 100 -3.08 -8.39 7.75
C THR A 100 -2.89 -8.81 6.31
N ALA A 101 -1.63 -8.92 5.88
CA ALA A 101 -1.27 -9.49 4.60
C ALA A 101 -1.07 -11.00 4.70
N VAL A 102 -1.76 -11.74 3.85
CA VAL A 102 -1.71 -13.20 3.77
C VAL A 102 -1.22 -13.59 2.38
N ALA A 103 -0.24 -14.47 2.30
CA ALA A 103 0.24 -15.04 1.05
C ALA A 103 -0.86 -15.85 0.34
N SER A 104 -0.73 -16.04 -0.97
CA SER A 104 -1.66 -16.89 -1.75
C SER A 104 -1.68 -18.35 -1.28
N THR A 105 -0.64 -18.80 -0.59
CA THR A 105 -0.55 -20.12 0.05
C THR A 105 -1.24 -20.19 1.42
N GLY A 106 -1.77 -19.07 1.93
CA GLY A 106 -2.51 -19.00 3.19
C GLY A 106 -1.69 -18.61 4.42
N GLY A 107 -0.35 -18.51 4.30
CA GLY A 107 0.50 -18.06 5.41
C GLY A 107 0.47 -16.55 5.61
N THR A 108 0.42 -16.09 6.86
CA THR A 108 0.58 -14.66 7.18
C THR A 108 1.98 -14.19 6.79
N LEU A 109 2.03 -13.05 6.10
CA LEU A 109 3.27 -12.35 5.78
C LEU A 109 3.52 -11.25 6.82
N PHE A 110 2.56 -10.34 6.94
CA PHE A 110 2.70 -9.14 7.77
C PHE A 110 1.41 -8.79 8.48
N HIS A 111 1.54 -8.15 9.64
CA HIS A 111 0.50 -7.35 10.24
C HIS A 111 0.87 -5.88 10.17
N PHE A 112 -0.10 -5.03 9.85
CA PHE A 112 0.00 -3.58 9.90
C PHE A 112 -0.88 -3.11 11.05
N VAL A 113 -0.25 -2.59 12.10
CA VAL A 113 -0.93 -2.09 13.29
C VAL A 113 -0.56 -0.65 13.51
N ARG A 114 -1.39 0.11 14.23
CA ARG A 114 -0.98 1.45 14.67
C ARG A 114 0.20 1.36 15.62
N ASP A 115 1.11 2.31 15.50
CA ASP A 115 2.14 2.51 16.51
C ASP A 115 1.48 3.05 17.80
N PRO A 116 1.52 2.29 18.92
CA PRO A 116 0.93 2.73 20.18
C PRO A 116 1.71 3.88 20.83
N CYS A 117 2.98 4.08 20.46
CA CYS A 117 3.85 5.10 21.01
C CYS A 117 3.77 6.42 20.24
N THR A 118 3.33 6.38 18.98
CA THR A 118 3.18 7.58 18.15
C THR A 118 1.69 7.91 18.01
N PRO A 119 1.16 8.91 18.76
CA PRO A 119 -0.23 9.31 18.61
C PRO A 119 -0.46 9.79 17.17
N PRO A 120 -1.56 9.38 16.51
CA PRO A 120 -1.84 9.82 15.15
C PRO A 120 -2.10 11.32 15.14
N THR A 121 -1.44 12.04 14.23
CA THR A 121 -1.76 13.46 13.95
C THR A 121 -2.48 13.55 12.61
N PRO A 122 -3.22 14.64 12.31
CA PRO A 122 -3.83 14.82 11.00
C PRO A 122 -2.85 14.65 9.83
N GLU A 123 -1.59 15.03 10.03
CA GLU A 123 -0.51 15.03 9.02
C GLU A 123 0.27 13.72 8.94
N LEU A 124 0.32 12.93 10.02
CA LEU A 124 1.12 11.72 10.07
C LEU A 124 0.34 10.56 10.70
N LEU A 125 0.25 9.46 9.96
CA LEU A 125 -0.14 8.16 10.48
C LEU A 125 1.05 7.21 10.38
N ARG A 126 1.50 6.70 11.53
CA ARG A 126 2.52 5.64 11.59
C ARG A 126 1.87 4.29 11.85
N LEU A 127 2.21 3.33 11.00
CA LEU A 127 1.88 1.91 11.19
C LEU A 127 3.17 1.13 11.47
N LEU A 128 3.14 0.24 12.45
CA LEU A 128 4.16 -0.79 12.61
C LEU A 128 3.89 -1.93 11.64
N VAL A 129 4.96 -2.43 11.03
CA VAL A 129 4.96 -3.65 10.23
C VAL A 129 5.50 -4.76 11.11
N LEU A 130 4.65 -5.72 11.45
CA LEU A 130 5.00 -6.87 12.24
C LEU A 130 5.11 -8.10 11.35
N ASP A 131 6.01 -9.02 11.69
CA ASP A 131 6.07 -10.34 11.06
C ASP A 131 4.90 -11.25 11.51
N ARG A 132 4.85 -12.47 10.99
CA ARG A 132 3.85 -13.49 11.36
C ARG A 132 3.81 -13.86 12.85
N SER A 133 4.85 -13.55 13.61
CA SER A 133 4.93 -13.79 15.07
C SER A 133 4.47 -12.58 15.89
N GLY A 134 4.20 -11.44 15.24
CA GLY A 134 3.91 -10.18 15.89
C GLY A 134 5.15 -9.38 16.28
N SER A 135 6.34 -9.81 15.87
CA SER A 135 7.59 -9.07 16.13
C SER A 135 7.70 -7.89 15.16
N GLU A 136 8.07 -6.72 15.67
CA GLU A 136 8.29 -5.56 14.82
C GLU A 136 9.46 -5.80 13.87
N ILE A 137 9.18 -5.60 12.58
CA ILE A 137 10.16 -5.67 11.51
C ILE A 137 10.19 -4.38 10.71
N GLY A 138 9.61 -3.29 11.19
CA GLY A 138 9.64 -2.03 10.47
C GLY A 138 8.41 -1.16 10.70
N CYS A 139 8.33 -0.10 9.92
CA CYS A 139 7.23 0.84 9.97
C CYS A 139 6.87 1.38 8.58
N LEU A 140 5.61 1.81 8.46
CA LEU A 140 5.06 2.54 7.33
C LEU A 140 4.54 3.88 7.84
N ASP A 141 5.23 4.95 7.46
CA ASP A 141 4.80 6.32 7.69
C ASP A 141 3.95 6.79 6.52
N VAL A 142 2.77 7.32 6.80
CA VAL A 142 1.84 7.88 5.83
C VAL A 142 1.70 9.37 6.10
N VAL A 143 2.23 10.18 5.19
CA VAL A 143 2.19 11.64 5.29
C VAL A 143 0.96 12.15 4.53
N ARG A 144 0.12 12.85 5.26
CA ARG A 144 -1.17 13.41 4.82
C ARG A 144 -1.05 14.93 4.74
N ALA A 145 -1.66 15.53 3.72
CA ALA A 145 -2.02 16.94 3.75
C ALA A 145 -3.44 17.08 4.27
N VAL A 146 -3.59 18.05 5.17
CA VAL A 146 -4.88 18.62 5.52
C VAL A 146 -5.30 19.48 4.33
N VAL A 147 -6.26 19.01 3.55
CA VAL A 147 -6.89 19.86 2.53
C VAL A 147 -7.74 20.89 3.26
N ASP A 148 -7.61 22.13 2.81
CA ASP A 148 -8.35 23.28 3.31
C ASP A 148 -9.88 23.00 3.37
N SER A 149 -10.54 23.66 4.32
CA SER A 149 -11.88 23.43 4.93
C SER A 149 -13.12 23.16 4.03
N LEU A 150 -12.97 23.02 2.71
CA LEU A 150 -14.07 22.84 1.75
C LEU A 150 -14.35 21.37 1.36
N SER A 151 -13.55 20.41 1.82
CA SER A 151 -13.79 18.98 1.57
C SER A 151 -14.13 18.26 2.87
N PRO A 152 -15.40 17.83 3.09
CA PRO A 152 -15.85 17.30 4.38
C PRO A 152 -15.18 15.98 4.81
N ASN A 153 -14.38 15.34 3.94
CA ASN A 153 -13.59 14.13 4.20
C ASN A 153 -12.18 14.18 3.55
N GLY A 154 -11.65 15.37 3.25
CA GLY A 154 -10.56 15.59 2.28
C GLY A 154 -9.14 15.29 2.75
N ILE A 155 -8.85 14.13 3.33
CA ILE A 155 -7.46 13.75 3.60
C ILE A 155 -6.79 13.36 2.27
N THR A 156 -5.76 14.12 1.85
CA THR A 156 -4.94 13.77 0.68
C THR A 156 -3.61 13.21 1.15
N ILE A 157 -3.23 12.02 0.66
CA ILE A 157 -1.94 11.40 1.03
C ILE A 157 -0.85 11.91 0.09
N HIS A 158 0.19 12.56 0.61
CA HIS A 158 1.30 13.09 -0.18
C HIS A 158 2.42 12.08 -0.39
N SER A 159 2.71 11.29 0.63
CA SER A 159 3.80 10.32 0.56
C SER A 159 3.63 9.19 1.56
N THR A 160 4.31 8.09 1.29
CA THR A 160 4.55 6.99 2.20
C THR A 160 6.03 6.75 2.34
N ARG A 161 6.46 6.30 3.52
CA ARG A 161 7.82 5.86 3.76
C ARG A 161 7.78 4.53 4.50
N LEU A 162 8.21 3.48 3.82
CA LEU A 162 8.31 2.15 4.36
C LEU A 162 9.77 1.89 4.75
N SER A 163 10.01 1.52 6.00
CA SER A 163 11.34 1.15 6.50
C SER A 163 11.30 -0.25 7.10
N VAL A 164 12.02 -1.19 6.51
CA VAL A 164 12.13 -2.58 6.95
C VAL A 164 13.63 -2.92 7.07
N PRO A 165 14.15 -3.38 8.22
CA PRO A 165 15.58 -3.59 8.41
C PRO A 165 16.10 -4.88 7.76
N LEU A 166 15.21 -5.68 7.16
CA LEU A 166 15.53 -6.94 6.49
C LEU A 166 15.24 -6.82 4.99
N SER A 167 16.02 -7.54 4.19
CA SER A 167 15.74 -7.68 2.76
C SER A 167 14.46 -8.47 2.58
N ALA A 168 13.37 -7.79 2.23
CA ALA A 168 12.13 -8.44 1.84
C ALA A 168 12.36 -9.28 0.57
N ASP A 169 11.88 -10.52 0.57
CA ASP A 169 11.83 -11.32 -0.64
C ASP A 169 10.90 -10.70 -1.69
N ARG A 170 10.82 -11.30 -2.88
CA ARG A 170 10.01 -10.72 -3.96
C ARG A 170 8.52 -10.66 -3.59
N THR A 171 7.98 -11.69 -2.95
CA THR A 171 6.56 -11.78 -2.56
C THR A 171 6.24 -10.78 -1.46
N GLU A 172 7.10 -10.70 -0.46
CA GLU A 172 7.02 -9.72 0.62
C GLU A 172 7.06 -8.29 0.07
N ARG A 173 7.99 -8.00 -0.85
CA ARG A 173 8.10 -6.69 -1.50
C ARG A 173 6.87 -6.34 -2.32
N ASP A 174 6.36 -7.28 -3.13
CA ASP A 174 5.14 -7.10 -3.91
C ASP A 174 3.95 -6.70 -3.00
N ILE A 175 3.84 -7.34 -1.83
CA ILE A 175 2.79 -7.07 -0.82
C ILE A 175 2.99 -5.73 -0.12
N LEU A 176 4.21 -5.40 0.28
CA LEU A 176 4.52 -4.15 0.97
C LEU A 176 4.26 -2.92 0.07
N LEU A 177 4.66 -3.00 -1.21
CA LEU A 177 4.34 -1.96 -2.19
C LEU A 177 2.83 -1.90 -2.47
N ALA A 178 2.15 -3.04 -2.56
CA ALA A 178 0.70 -3.06 -2.71
C ALA A 178 -0.02 -2.41 -1.52
N ALA A 179 0.45 -2.61 -0.28
CA ALA A 179 -0.08 -1.95 0.90
C ALA A 179 0.10 -0.42 0.82
N CYS A 180 1.28 0.05 0.40
CA CYS A 180 1.53 1.48 0.18
C CYS A 180 0.55 2.06 -0.84
N VAL A 181 0.37 1.40 -1.99
CA VAL A 181 -0.56 1.82 -3.06
C VAL A 181 -2.02 1.83 -2.60
N ASP A 182 -2.44 0.78 -1.89
CA ASP A 182 -3.80 0.64 -1.40
C ASP A 182 -4.16 1.72 -0.37
N ILE A 183 -3.23 2.05 0.52
CA ILE A 183 -3.39 3.18 1.46
C ILE A 183 -3.41 4.50 0.69
N THR A 184 -2.44 4.76 -0.19
CA THR A 184 -2.27 6.08 -0.83
C THR A 184 -3.36 6.39 -1.86
N LEU A 185 -3.62 5.46 -2.79
CA LEU A 185 -4.53 5.68 -3.92
C LEU A 185 -5.94 5.15 -3.63
N GLY A 186 -6.03 4.07 -2.85
CA GLY A 186 -7.31 3.55 -2.37
C GLY A 186 -7.96 4.47 -1.33
N SER A 187 -7.16 5.31 -0.65
CA SER A 187 -7.60 6.21 0.43
C SER A 187 -8.32 5.44 1.54
N ARG A 188 -7.87 4.21 1.84
CA ARG A 188 -8.52 3.34 2.82
C ARG A 188 -7.68 3.22 4.08
N PRO A 189 -8.24 3.55 5.26
CA PRO A 189 -7.51 3.42 6.50
C PRO A 189 -7.30 1.94 6.83
N TYR A 190 -6.08 1.59 7.22
CA TYR A 190 -5.72 0.22 7.66
C TYR A 190 -6.08 -0.02 9.13
N CYS A 191 -6.45 1.04 9.85
CA CYS A 191 -6.92 0.98 11.23
C CYS A 191 -8.05 2.00 11.40
N ALA A 192 -9.09 1.63 12.15
CA ALA A 192 -10.28 2.48 12.37
C ALA A 192 -9.90 3.86 12.90
N GLU A 193 -10.25 4.96 12.22
CA GLU A 193 -9.96 6.33 12.68
C GLU A 193 -10.46 6.52 14.12
N LEU A 194 -9.66 7.20 14.95
CA LEU A 194 -10.11 7.58 16.28
C LEU A 194 -11.34 8.50 16.10
N PRO A 195 -12.41 8.30 16.90
CA PRO A 195 -13.63 9.10 16.82
C PRO A 195 -13.40 10.58 17.14
#